data_AF-A0ABD3NDR8-F1
#
_entry.id   AF-A0ABD3NDR8-F1
#
_cell.length_a   1.000
_cell.length_b   1.000
_cell.length_c   1.000
_cell.angle_alpha   90.00
_cell.angle_beta   90.00
_cell.angle_gamma   90.00
#
_symmetry.space_group_name_H-M   'P 1'
#
loop_
_entity.id
_entity.type
_entity.pdbx_description
1 polymer ?
#
loop_
_entity_poly.entity_id
_entity_poly.type
_entity_poly.pdbx_seq_one_letter_code
_entity_poly.pdbx_strand_id
1 'polypeptide(L)'
;MNEDMDRDEASASAAAIIKAAAKESSPNEGIIPDLVISEALGPPAVVVGVGSRTGMDSPPTLIDLTLDDTDEEGDVAPSPASARFKKDGRLADFGMYAGSLREKRVPPSRDRPGDNMEEGDAPKAVTPPRGTKNKMNEAFDEERKEPEFYYFAHIWGRQMRKVTSTLNEGPPPPVLSKGKYQILVSELVTRKGKGFREDKMGNKYYKSYYLKLSDSGVTRSIELALLSIGDFESLTYEHGPHKTHSRLKLLVSPSCRPPDGSKSELFCFHEIPPNHFEVIEDNGHLGCGFIHPAYLKQLLGNSTPAQRVFAIQVRIIGPSSVGVAKGMLFVKEDLEEYTIQLPTSMVKVAKSKTMPLHTDVVLNILQCYPSISQKCMGRLLDDSKTDPSLTQIKALKPLSRDVQRVMLCKGVGEDNIQEYMERLHQHSKSHPLWFQDIDEVKTRIKHGNVVGVCDPTGYIPSGHVFLTGMGGMGERAPSEVFLTRYPCTEGKDGIVAKLASWRDMPEEAFQFLDGLDFGAVVFPLGDNPLPPTINDGDLDGDLYPCIWDQNLIAGMTINADDECLGEILSDEMLECK
;
A
#
# COMPACT_ATOMS: atom_id res chain seq x y z
N MET A 1 -20.55 40.69 -69.65
CA MET A 1 -20.70 41.37 -68.36
C MET A 1 -19.91 40.52 -67.37
N ASN A 2 -18.57 40.60 -67.30
CA ASN A 2 -17.70 41.79 -67.15
C ASN A 2 -18.03 42.52 -65.84
N GLU A 3 -17.10 42.80 -64.93
CA GLU A 3 -15.62 42.68 -65.00
C GLU A 3 -15.00 42.58 -63.60
N ASP A 4 -13.74 42.11 -63.52
CA ASP A 4 -12.93 41.98 -62.29
C ASP A 4 -12.37 43.34 -61.80
N MET A 5 -11.96 43.42 -60.52
CA MET A 5 -10.68 44.04 -60.13
C MET A 5 -10.26 43.76 -58.67
N ASP A 6 -8.94 43.63 -58.48
CA ASP A 6 -8.24 43.14 -57.27
C ASP A 6 -7.91 44.20 -56.18
N ARG A 7 -7.19 43.72 -55.13
CA ARG A 7 -6.23 44.41 -54.21
C ARG A 7 -6.74 44.90 -52.84
N ASP A 8 -6.00 44.82 -51.72
CA ASP A 8 -4.63 44.33 -51.44
C ASP A 8 -4.44 43.80 -49.98
N GLU A 9 -3.38 43.00 -49.81
CA GLU A 9 -2.52 42.69 -48.64
C GLU A 9 -2.85 43.01 -47.15
N ALA A 10 -2.88 41.94 -46.35
CA ALA A 10 -1.93 41.55 -45.28
C ALA A 10 -1.48 42.48 -44.10
N SER A 11 -1.38 41.80 -42.93
CA SER A 11 -0.32 41.93 -41.89
C SER A 11 -0.44 42.95 -40.74
N ALA A 12 -0.82 42.41 -39.57
CA ALA A 12 -0.14 42.48 -38.26
C ALA A 12 0.46 43.78 -37.66
N SER A 13 0.21 43.90 -36.35
CA SER A 13 1.14 44.30 -35.27
C SER A 13 1.22 45.75 -34.78
N ALA A 14 1.02 45.87 -33.47
CA ALA A 14 1.68 46.75 -32.48
C ALA A 14 1.62 48.29 -32.56
N ALA A 15 1.39 48.88 -31.37
CA ALA A 15 2.10 50.03 -30.75
C ALA A 15 2.48 51.28 -31.59
N ALA A 16 2.44 52.51 -31.10
CA ALA A 16 1.96 53.16 -29.86
C ALA A 16 2.14 54.69 -30.07
N ILE A 17 1.67 55.57 -29.17
CA ILE A 17 2.08 57.00 -29.03
C ILE A 17 1.27 57.63 -27.87
N ILE A 18 1.75 58.55 -27.00
CA ILE A 18 3.09 58.96 -26.52
C ILE A 18 2.84 59.86 -25.26
N LYS A 19 3.57 59.85 -24.14
CA LYS A 19 4.90 60.43 -23.79
C LYS A 19 5.21 60.00 -22.33
N ALA A 20 6.45 59.63 -21.95
CA ALA A 20 7.63 60.45 -21.58
C ALA A 20 7.52 61.13 -20.19
N ALA A 21 8.57 61.25 -19.36
CA ALA A 21 10.01 60.91 -19.46
C ALA A 21 10.55 60.63 -18.02
N ALA A 22 11.38 59.62 -17.77
CA ALA A 22 12.86 59.58 -17.89
C ALA A 22 13.61 60.37 -16.78
N LYS A 23 14.79 59.98 -16.25
CA LYS A 23 15.71 58.86 -16.58
C LYS A 23 16.78 58.68 -15.45
N GLU A 24 17.39 57.48 -15.38
CA GLU A 24 18.80 57.16 -14.94
C GLU A 24 19.37 57.71 -13.61
N SER A 25 20.05 56.94 -12.77
CA SER A 25 21.29 56.20 -13.07
C SER A 25 21.56 55.00 -12.13
N SER A 26 22.64 54.24 -12.42
CA SER A 26 22.93 52.89 -11.89
C SER A 26 24.09 52.86 -10.82
N PRO A 27 24.89 51.78 -10.58
CA PRO A 27 25.11 51.27 -9.21
C PRO A 27 26.55 51.38 -8.67
N ASN A 28 26.74 51.22 -7.34
CA ASN A 28 27.79 50.39 -6.70
C ASN A 28 27.76 50.51 -5.15
N GLU A 29 28.46 49.57 -4.49
CA GLU A 29 29.17 49.67 -3.19
C GLU A 29 28.48 50.49 -2.06
N GLY A 30 28.08 49.91 -0.91
CA GLY A 30 28.85 49.04 -0.03
C GLY A 30 28.92 49.68 1.38
N ILE A 31 29.45 48.95 2.37
CA ILE A 31 29.76 49.41 3.76
C ILE A 31 28.57 49.48 4.76
N ILE A 32 28.74 48.73 5.86
CA ILE A 32 27.98 48.77 7.12
C ILE A 32 28.58 49.88 8.01
N PRO A 33 27.79 50.68 8.74
CA PRO A 33 27.84 50.52 10.20
C PRO A 33 26.50 50.69 10.95
N ASP A 34 26.37 49.91 12.02
CA ASP A 34 25.70 50.16 13.29
C ASP A 34 24.74 51.35 13.43
N LEU A 35 23.51 51.05 13.87
CA LEU A 35 22.83 51.92 14.82
C LEU A 35 22.30 51.13 16.03
N VAL A 36 23.01 51.29 17.15
CA VAL A 36 22.55 50.91 18.49
C VAL A 36 21.46 51.90 18.93
N ILE A 37 20.28 51.39 19.29
CA ILE A 37 19.44 52.02 20.32
C ILE A 37 19.02 50.94 21.32
N SER A 38 19.24 51.26 22.58
CA SER A 38 19.13 50.39 23.76
C SER A 38 17.91 50.74 24.61
N GLU A 39 17.50 49.77 25.45
CA GLU A 39 16.76 49.98 26.72
C GLU A 39 15.31 50.52 26.64
N ALA A 40 14.39 50.19 27.56
CA ALA A 40 14.35 49.20 28.65
C ALA A 40 12.90 49.04 29.16
N LEU A 41 12.72 48.24 30.23
CA LEU A 41 11.50 48.03 31.05
C LEU A 41 10.44 47.14 30.38
N GLY A 42 9.87 46.11 31.02
CA GLY A 42 10.07 45.55 32.37
C GLY A 42 8.91 44.58 32.68
N PRO A 43 9.11 43.43 33.37
CA PRO A 43 8.11 42.36 33.41
C PRO A 43 7.17 42.41 34.62
N PRO A 44 5.97 41.83 34.47
CA PRO A 44 5.25 41.16 35.56
C PRO A 44 5.04 39.66 35.25
N ALA A 45 4.71 38.78 36.18
CA ALA A 45 4.97 38.72 37.62
C ALA A 45 4.68 37.27 38.04
N VAL A 46 5.58 36.63 38.80
CA VAL A 46 5.35 35.25 39.26
C VAL A 46 4.33 35.28 40.41
N VAL A 47 3.19 34.62 40.25
CA VAL A 47 2.25 34.36 41.35
C VAL A 47 2.46 32.95 41.88
N VAL A 48 3.09 32.86 43.05
CA VAL A 48 3.21 31.61 43.81
C VAL A 48 1.94 31.38 44.62
N GLY A 49 1.16 30.35 44.27
CA GLY A 49 0.02 29.89 45.05
C GLY A 49 0.37 28.66 45.88
N VAL A 50 0.65 28.82 47.18
CA VAL A 50 0.71 27.70 48.13
C VAL A 50 -0.66 27.54 48.79
N GLY A 51 -1.31 26.40 48.56
CA GLY A 51 -2.59 26.04 49.18
C GLY A 51 -2.60 24.56 49.57
N SER A 52 -2.95 24.26 50.82
CA SER A 52 -2.72 22.96 51.45
C SER A 52 -3.96 22.07 51.57
N ARG A 53 -3.78 20.77 51.25
CA ARG A 53 -4.45 19.57 51.82
C ARG A 53 -5.92 19.65 52.27
N THR A 54 -6.79 18.94 51.52
CA THR A 54 -7.72 17.85 51.92
C THR A 54 -8.34 17.32 50.62
N GLY A 55 -8.68 16.05 50.38
CA GLY A 55 -8.68 14.82 51.16
C GLY A 55 -9.70 13.82 50.54
N MET A 56 -9.60 12.54 50.89
CA MET A 56 -10.50 11.41 50.52
C MET A 56 -10.35 10.75 49.14
N ASP A 57 -10.37 9.42 49.20
CA ASP A 57 -10.27 8.45 48.12
C ASP A 57 -11.58 8.28 47.35
N SER A 58 -11.48 7.99 46.06
CA SER A 58 -12.49 7.26 45.28
C SER A 58 -11.82 6.63 44.06
N PRO A 59 -12.03 5.32 43.79
CA PRO A 59 -11.47 4.68 42.60
C PRO A 59 -12.20 5.14 41.33
N PRO A 60 -11.53 5.25 40.17
CA PRO A 60 -12.21 5.54 38.92
C PRO A 60 -13.12 4.39 38.50
N THR A 61 -14.40 4.68 38.32
CA THR A 61 -15.40 3.77 37.77
C THR A 61 -15.01 3.34 36.36
N LEU A 62 -15.12 2.03 36.04
CA LEU A 62 -15.08 1.60 34.64
C LEU A 62 -16.29 2.19 33.91
N ILE A 63 -16.02 2.94 32.84
CA ILE A 63 -17.02 3.23 31.82
C ILE A 63 -16.98 2.07 30.84
N ASP A 64 -17.95 1.15 30.97
CA ASP A 64 -18.20 0.12 29.97
C ASP A 64 -19.10 0.73 28.89
N LEU A 65 -18.61 0.84 27.65
CA LEU A 65 -19.37 1.36 26.52
C LEU A 65 -19.96 0.19 25.73
N THR A 66 -20.96 -0.48 26.31
CA THR A 66 -21.92 -1.27 25.55
C THR A 66 -22.90 -0.30 24.89
N LEU A 67 -22.82 -0.18 23.57
CA LEU A 67 -23.86 0.46 22.76
C LEU A 67 -25.03 -0.52 22.64
N ASP A 68 -26.07 -0.30 23.44
CA ASP A 68 -27.42 -0.81 23.17
C ASP A 68 -28.13 0.19 22.26
N ASP A 69 -28.25 -0.15 20.98
CA ASP A 69 -29.19 0.52 20.07
C ASP A 69 -30.53 -0.24 20.13
N THR A 70 -31.50 0.31 20.86
CA THR A 70 -32.90 -0.14 20.83
C THR A 70 -33.83 1.05 20.61
N ASP A 71 -34.41 1.13 19.42
CA ASP A 71 -35.70 1.77 19.20
C ASP A 71 -36.69 0.68 18.74
N GLU A 72 -37.85 0.62 19.40
CA GLU A 72 -38.94 -0.30 19.10
C GLU A 72 -39.96 0.37 18.16
N GLU A 73 -40.45 -0.35 17.13
CA GLU A 73 -41.90 -0.48 16.85
C GLU A 73 -42.16 -1.65 15.87
N GLY A 74 -43.35 -2.27 16.02
CA GLY A 74 -43.77 -3.60 15.53
C GLY A 74 -43.87 -3.83 14.01
N ASP A 75 -44.24 -5.03 13.52
CA ASP A 75 -45.28 -5.94 14.05
C ASP A 75 -45.05 -7.45 13.87
N VAL A 76 -45.59 -8.23 14.82
CA VAL A 76 -46.24 -9.56 14.75
C VAL A 76 -45.89 -10.57 13.63
N ALA A 77 -45.16 -11.64 14.02
CA ALA A 77 -45.40 -13.11 13.87
C ALA A 77 -46.15 -13.72 12.64
N PRO A 78 -45.87 -15.00 12.22
CA PRO A 78 -45.39 -16.11 13.06
C PRO A 78 -44.33 -17.10 12.49
N SER A 79 -43.79 -17.92 13.40
CA SER A 79 -42.97 -19.12 13.12
C SER A 79 -43.78 -20.23 12.41
N PRO A 80 -43.11 -21.20 11.73
CA PRO A 80 -42.95 -22.48 12.43
C PRO A 80 -41.67 -23.30 12.14
N ALA A 81 -41.33 -24.10 13.16
CA ALA A 81 -40.85 -25.49 13.10
C ALA A 81 -39.43 -25.84 12.61
N SER A 82 -38.75 -26.56 13.52
CA SER A 82 -37.53 -27.33 13.29
C SER A 82 -37.73 -28.56 12.38
N ALA A 83 -36.71 -28.93 11.60
CA ALA A 83 -36.53 -30.29 11.12
C ALA A 83 -35.06 -30.72 11.16
N ARG A 84 -34.71 -31.62 12.09
CA ARG A 84 -33.47 -32.43 12.01
C ARG A 84 -33.70 -33.55 11.01
N PHE A 85 -32.78 -33.76 10.06
CA PHE A 85 -32.69 -35.04 9.35
C PHE A 85 -31.26 -35.58 9.29
N LYS A 86 -31.09 -36.81 9.78
CA LYS A 86 -29.97 -37.69 9.43
C LYS A 86 -30.25 -38.31 8.06
N LYS A 87 -29.22 -38.66 7.30
CA LYS A 87 -29.33 -39.73 6.31
C LYS A 87 -28.03 -40.49 6.12
N ASP A 88 -27.96 -41.66 6.76
CA ASP A 88 -27.12 -42.76 6.28
C ASP A 88 -27.71 -43.32 4.97
N GLY A 89 -26.88 -43.81 4.05
CA GLY A 89 -27.35 -44.43 2.81
C GLY A 89 -26.20 -44.91 1.93
N ARG A 90 -25.96 -46.24 1.91
CA ARG A 90 -24.88 -46.89 1.15
C ARG A 90 -25.32 -47.32 -0.26
N LEU A 91 -24.30 -47.56 -1.09
CA LEU A 91 -24.18 -48.63 -2.10
C LEU A 91 -25.16 -48.66 -3.30
N ALA A 92 -24.55 -48.56 -4.49
CA ALA A 92 -24.83 -49.46 -5.61
C ALA A 92 -23.52 -49.74 -6.37
N ASP A 93 -23.29 -51.01 -6.72
CA ASP A 93 -22.12 -51.52 -7.45
C ASP A 93 -22.36 -51.57 -8.98
N PHE A 94 -21.35 -52.11 -9.70
CA PHE A 94 -21.26 -52.42 -11.14
C PHE A 94 -20.73 -51.30 -12.05
N GLY A 95 -19.75 -51.55 -12.94
CA GLY A 95 -19.12 -52.85 -13.26
C GLY A 95 -17.77 -52.76 -13.99
N MET A 96 -17.16 -53.94 -14.20
CA MET A 96 -15.84 -54.13 -14.79
C MET A 96 -15.84 -53.94 -16.32
N TYR A 97 -14.72 -53.49 -16.92
CA TYR A 97 -13.86 -54.37 -17.76
C TYR A 97 -12.53 -53.74 -18.25
N ALA A 98 -11.51 -54.59 -18.39
CA ALA A 98 -10.30 -54.53 -19.25
C ALA A 98 -9.54 -53.19 -19.49
N GLY A 99 -8.43 -53.02 -18.76
CA GLY A 99 -7.10 -53.45 -19.25
C GLY A 99 -6.43 -52.74 -20.43
N SER A 100 -5.29 -52.09 -20.17
CA SER A 100 -4.15 -52.04 -21.12
C SER A 100 -2.82 -51.86 -20.39
N LEU A 101 -1.85 -52.73 -20.68
CA LEU A 101 -0.47 -52.66 -20.20
C LEU A 101 0.36 -51.75 -21.10
N ARG A 102 1.09 -50.78 -20.54
CA ARG A 102 2.31 -50.24 -21.17
C ARG A 102 3.44 -50.00 -20.16
N GLU A 103 4.64 -50.26 -20.64
CA GLU A 103 5.84 -50.48 -19.85
C GLU A 103 6.46 -49.17 -19.35
N LYS A 104 7.00 -49.17 -18.13
CA LYS A 104 7.92 -48.12 -17.66
C LYS A 104 9.36 -48.55 -17.93
N ARG A 105 10.04 -47.82 -18.82
CA ARG A 105 11.50 -47.96 -19.02
C ARG A 105 12.24 -47.38 -17.81
N VAL A 106 13.22 -48.14 -17.32
CA VAL A 106 14.19 -47.71 -16.30
C VAL A 106 15.51 -47.38 -17.02
N PRO A 107 16.16 -46.22 -16.74
CA PRO A 107 17.50 -45.94 -17.24
C PRO A 107 18.58 -46.60 -16.35
N PRO A 108 19.70 -47.10 -16.91
CA PRO A 108 20.73 -47.78 -16.14
C PRO A 108 21.63 -46.80 -15.37
N SER A 109 21.84 -47.07 -14.09
CA SER A 109 22.85 -46.42 -13.24
C SER A 109 24.23 -47.06 -13.43
N ARG A 110 25.29 -46.24 -13.44
CA ARG A 110 26.69 -46.67 -13.63
C ARG A 110 27.29 -47.34 -12.40
N ASP A 111 28.13 -48.34 -12.64
CA ASP A 111 28.98 -48.99 -11.63
C ASP A 111 30.07 -48.08 -11.05
N ARG A 112 30.33 -48.24 -9.74
CA ARG A 112 31.66 -48.10 -9.13
C ARG A 112 31.77 -49.09 -7.95
N PRO A 113 32.85 -49.88 -7.84
CA PRO A 113 33.14 -50.67 -6.65
C PRO A 113 33.90 -49.83 -5.60
N GLY A 114 33.78 -50.19 -4.32
CA GLY A 114 34.50 -49.51 -3.24
C GLY A 114 34.13 -49.99 -1.84
N ASP A 115 34.86 -51.01 -1.39
CA ASP A 115 35.28 -51.32 -0.01
C ASP A 115 34.25 -51.65 1.10
N ASN A 116 34.43 -52.87 1.63
CA ASN A 116 33.89 -53.33 2.91
C ASN A 116 34.73 -52.82 4.07
N MET A 117 34.10 -52.41 5.17
CA MET A 117 34.64 -52.65 6.53
C MET A 117 33.49 -52.97 7.50
N GLU A 118 33.71 -54.00 8.32
CA GLU A 118 32.84 -54.39 9.42
C GLU A 118 33.26 -53.66 10.71
N GLU A 119 32.30 -53.07 11.42
CA GLU A 119 32.32 -52.69 12.84
C GLU A 119 30.90 -52.18 13.17
N GLY A 120 30.27 -52.42 14.32
CA GLY A 120 30.59 -53.19 15.52
C GLY A 120 29.53 -52.84 16.58
N ASP A 121 28.86 -53.83 17.17
CA ASP A 121 27.69 -53.58 18.05
C ASP A 121 28.04 -52.81 19.34
N ALA A 122 27.26 -51.78 19.67
CA ALA A 122 27.35 -51.04 20.93
C ALA A 122 25.97 -50.81 21.57
N PRO A 123 25.82 -50.92 22.91
CA PRO A 123 24.53 -51.08 23.56
C PRO A 123 23.73 -49.78 23.77
N LYS A 124 22.40 -49.91 23.72
CA LYS A 124 21.44 -48.82 23.95
C LYS A 124 21.46 -48.32 25.41
N ALA A 125 21.75 -47.04 25.61
CA ALA A 125 21.61 -46.38 26.90
C ALA A 125 20.14 -46.07 27.23
N VAL A 126 19.70 -46.42 28.45
CA VAL A 126 18.34 -46.16 28.95
C VAL A 126 18.22 -44.69 29.36
N THR A 127 17.27 -43.97 28.76
CA THR A 127 16.98 -42.56 29.09
C THR A 127 15.96 -42.46 30.24
N PRO A 128 16.18 -41.62 31.27
CA PRO A 128 15.22 -41.45 32.36
C PRO A 128 13.95 -40.69 31.91
N PRO A 129 12.80 -40.88 32.60
CA PRO A 129 11.54 -40.25 32.22
C PRO A 129 11.58 -38.72 32.38
N ARG A 130 11.21 -38.00 31.33
CA ARG A 130 11.04 -36.54 31.38
C ARG A 130 9.86 -36.18 32.28
N GLY A 131 10.11 -35.41 33.34
CA GLY A 131 9.06 -34.79 34.14
C GLY A 131 8.19 -33.84 33.31
N THR A 132 6.89 -33.80 33.62
CA THR A 132 5.90 -32.92 32.98
C THR A 132 6.18 -31.45 33.28
N LYS A 133 6.96 -30.80 32.41
CA LYS A 133 7.09 -29.33 32.39
C LYS A 133 5.75 -28.68 31.99
N ASN A 134 5.51 -27.48 32.52
CA ASN A 134 4.33 -26.68 32.18
C ASN A 134 4.30 -26.35 30.68
N LYS A 135 3.33 -26.93 29.96
CA LYS A 135 3.14 -26.74 28.50
C LYS A 135 2.95 -25.27 28.08
N MET A 136 2.59 -24.37 28.99
CA MET A 136 2.49 -22.94 28.71
C MET A 136 3.85 -22.28 28.40
N ASN A 137 4.98 -22.82 28.88
CA ASN A 137 6.29 -22.21 28.62
C ASN A 137 6.97 -22.75 27.35
N GLU A 138 6.80 -24.03 27.01
CA GLU A 138 7.42 -24.63 25.83
C GLU A 138 6.70 -24.26 24.51
N ALA A 139 5.48 -23.71 24.58
CA ALA A 139 4.75 -23.21 23.41
C ALA A 139 5.30 -21.88 22.83
N PHE A 140 6.24 -21.22 23.51
CA PHE A 140 6.81 -19.94 23.07
C PHE A 140 8.08 -20.07 22.19
N ASP A 141 8.75 -21.22 22.20
CA ASP A 141 10.08 -21.38 21.57
C ASP A 141 10.05 -21.86 20.10
N GLU A 142 8.90 -22.33 19.57
CA GLU A 142 8.76 -22.73 18.15
C GLU A 142 8.07 -21.68 17.26
N GLU A 143 7.94 -20.43 17.71
CA GLU A 143 7.51 -19.33 16.84
C GLU A 143 8.66 -18.95 15.89
N ARG A 144 8.83 -19.71 14.79
CA ARG A 144 9.72 -19.40 13.66
C ARG A 144 9.25 -18.13 12.95
N LYS A 145 9.49 -17.01 13.61
CA LYS A 145 9.35 -15.65 13.12
C LYS A 145 10.35 -15.45 11.99
N GLU A 146 9.87 -15.10 10.80
CA GLU A 146 10.63 -14.13 10.02
C GLU A 146 10.81 -12.90 10.92
N PRO A 147 12.03 -12.36 11.08
CA PRO A 147 12.27 -11.25 11.96
C PRO A 147 11.64 -9.98 11.38
N GLU A 148 10.34 -9.77 11.60
CA GLU A 148 9.65 -8.53 11.25
C GLU A 148 10.44 -7.35 11.85
N PHE A 149 11.07 -6.56 11.00
CA PHE A 149 11.77 -5.34 11.43
C PHE A 149 10.83 -4.15 11.33
N TYR A 150 10.70 -3.39 12.42
CA TYR A 150 9.78 -2.26 12.56
C TYR A 150 10.30 -1.30 13.63
N TYR A 151 9.79 -0.06 13.61
CA TYR A 151 10.34 1.06 14.38
C TYR A 151 10.44 0.79 15.90
N PHE A 152 9.40 0.26 16.54
CA PHE A 152 9.48 -0.07 17.97
C PHE A 152 10.52 -1.15 18.31
N ALA A 153 10.75 -2.15 17.44
CA ALA A 153 11.79 -3.15 17.65
C ALA A 153 13.20 -2.55 17.47
N HIS A 154 13.36 -1.64 16.53
CA HIS A 154 14.60 -0.90 16.33
C HIS A 154 14.96 -0.03 17.55
N ILE A 155 14.02 0.79 18.03
CA ILE A 155 14.26 1.78 19.10
C ILE A 155 14.34 1.14 20.50
N TRP A 156 13.51 0.15 20.81
CA TRP A 156 13.42 -0.42 22.17
C TRP A 156 13.93 -1.86 22.28
N GLY A 157 14.26 -2.51 21.16
CA GLY A 157 14.89 -3.83 21.12
C GLY A 157 14.21 -4.85 22.02
N ARG A 158 14.97 -5.39 22.98
CA ARG A 158 14.51 -6.42 23.93
C ARG A 158 13.47 -5.94 24.94
N GLN A 159 13.20 -4.64 25.05
CA GLN A 159 12.10 -4.13 25.87
C GLN A 159 10.73 -4.30 25.20
N MET A 160 10.69 -4.53 23.88
CA MET A 160 9.46 -4.85 23.17
C MET A 160 9.15 -6.34 23.20
N ARG A 161 7.86 -6.66 23.37
CA ARG A 161 7.31 -8.00 23.17
C ARG A 161 6.15 -7.96 22.19
N LYS A 162 6.30 -8.68 21.08
CA LYS A 162 5.19 -9.09 20.22
C LYS A 162 4.58 -10.38 20.79
N VAL A 163 3.28 -10.38 21.01
CA VAL A 163 2.49 -11.54 21.43
C VAL A 163 1.35 -11.73 20.44
N THR A 164 1.18 -12.97 20.00
CA THR A 164 0.08 -13.38 19.13
C THR A 164 -0.92 -14.18 19.97
N SER A 165 -2.20 -13.83 19.96
CA SER A 165 -3.27 -14.56 20.66
C SER A 165 -4.46 -14.82 19.75
N THR A 166 -5.15 -15.94 19.94
CA THR A 166 -6.30 -16.34 19.12
C THR A 166 -7.56 -15.58 19.53
N LEU A 167 -8.56 -15.48 18.65
CA LEU A 167 -9.87 -14.92 19.02
C LEU A 167 -10.51 -15.63 20.23
N ASN A 168 -10.30 -16.94 20.36
CA ASN A 168 -10.88 -17.76 21.42
C ASN A 168 -10.24 -17.51 22.80
N GLU A 169 -9.04 -16.91 22.83
CA GLU A 169 -8.35 -16.50 24.07
C GLU A 169 -8.85 -15.13 24.57
N GLY A 170 -9.72 -14.47 23.80
CA GLY A 170 -10.22 -13.13 24.08
C GLY A 170 -9.27 -12.01 23.62
N PRO A 171 -9.63 -10.75 23.88
CA PRO A 171 -8.73 -9.62 23.63
C PRO A 171 -7.48 -9.74 24.52
N PRO A 172 -6.31 -9.27 24.04
CA PRO A 172 -5.08 -9.27 24.81
C PRO A 172 -5.22 -8.46 26.12
N PRO A 173 -4.68 -8.94 27.25
CA PRO A 173 -4.73 -8.18 28.50
C PRO A 173 -3.91 -6.88 28.37
N PRO A 174 -4.31 -5.78 29.03
CA PRO A 174 -3.57 -4.51 28.95
C PRO A 174 -2.16 -4.58 29.56
N VAL A 175 -1.91 -5.59 30.40
CA VAL A 175 -0.68 -5.76 31.18
C VAL A 175 -0.26 -7.23 31.18
N LEU A 176 1.04 -7.50 31.01
CA LEU A 176 1.63 -8.84 31.07
C LEU A 176 2.67 -8.97 32.20
N SER A 177 2.93 -10.21 32.59
CA SER A 177 4.00 -10.61 33.53
C SER A 177 4.00 -9.84 34.85
N LYS A 178 2.82 -9.69 35.49
CA LYS A 178 2.63 -9.00 36.78
C LYS A 178 3.06 -7.52 36.77
N GLY A 179 2.59 -6.73 35.79
CA GLY A 179 2.87 -5.29 35.73
C GLY A 179 4.12 -4.89 34.94
N LYS A 180 4.97 -5.84 34.53
CA LYS A 180 6.26 -5.53 33.88
C LYS A 180 6.15 -5.04 32.44
N TYR A 181 5.05 -5.34 31.76
CA TYR A 181 4.82 -4.98 30.37
C TYR A 181 3.42 -4.41 30.23
N GLN A 182 3.29 -3.28 29.55
CA GLN A 182 2.01 -2.64 29.24
C GLN A 182 1.82 -2.60 27.72
N ILE A 183 0.59 -2.81 27.27
CA ILE A 183 0.26 -2.84 25.84
C ILE A 183 0.40 -1.44 25.22
N LEU A 184 0.96 -1.38 24.02
CA LEU A 184 1.08 -0.16 23.20
C LEU A 184 0.04 -0.14 22.08
N VAL A 185 -0.07 -1.25 21.35
CA VAL A 185 -0.99 -1.37 20.22
C VAL A 185 -1.38 -2.84 20.04
N SER A 186 -2.63 -3.08 19.65
CA SER A 186 -3.11 -4.38 19.21
C SER A 186 -3.88 -4.25 17.92
N GLU A 187 -3.70 -5.22 17.02
CA GLU A 187 -4.44 -5.33 15.77
C GLU A 187 -5.07 -6.71 15.65
N LEU A 188 -6.34 -6.76 15.20
CA LEU A 188 -6.97 -7.99 14.78
C LEU A 188 -6.55 -8.29 13.33
N VAL A 189 -5.63 -9.22 13.16
CA VAL A 189 -5.12 -9.65 11.86
C VAL A 189 -6.02 -10.73 11.28
N THR A 190 -6.45 -10.57 10.02
CA THR A 190 -7.14 -11.62 9.26
C THR A 190 -6.18 -12.21 8.22
N ARG A 191 -5.94 -13.52 8.28
CA ARG A 191 -5.13 -14.22 7.27
C ARG A 191 -5.92 -14.40 5.99
N LYS A 192 -5.36 -13.95 4.86
CA LYS A 192 -5.90 -14.18 3.52
C LYS A 192 -5.09 -15.29 2.83
N GLY A 193 -5.59 -16.54 2.82
CA GLY A 193 -4.97 -17.60 2.01
C GLY A 193 -5.49 -19.02 2.28
N LYS A 194 -5.90 -19.72 1.21
CA LYS A 194 -6.02 -21.19 1.19
C LYS A 194 -4.63 -21.77 0.91
N GLY A 195 -3.97 -22.39 1.88
CA GLY A 195 -2.66 -23.04 1.65
C GLY A 195 -1.71 -23.06 2.83
N PHE A 196 -1.86 -22.14 3.79
CA PHE A 196 -1.34 -22.40 5.13
C PHE A 196 -2.12 -23.57 5.72
N ARG A 197 -1.41 -24.56 6.29
CA ARG A 197 -2.06 -25.55 7.17
C ARG A 197 -2.82 -24.77 8.24
N GLU A 198 -4.03 -25.21 8.57
CA GLU A 198 -4.76 -24.68 9.72
C GLU A 198 -3.93 -24.91 10.98
N ASP A 199 -3.14 -23.90 11.36
CA ASP A 199 -2.55 -23.83 12.68
C ASP A 199 -3.66 -23.48 13.68
N LYS A 200 -3.37 -23.68 14.97
CA LYS A 200 -4.36 -23.50 16.02
C LYS A 200 -4.82 -22.04 16.22
N MET A 201 -4.25 -21.09 15.47
CA MET A 201 -4.63 -19.68 15.55
C MET A 201 -5.84 -19.32 14.67
N GLY A 202 -6.17 -20.16 13.70
CA GLY A 202 -7.29 -19.91 12.78
C GLY A 202 -7.06 -18.72 11.84
N ASN A 203 -8.14 -18.26 11.21
CA ASN A 203 -8.08 -17.22 10.17
C ASN A 203 -8.03 -15.78 10.73
N LYS A 204 -8.25 -15.58 12.03
CA LYS A 204 -8.27 -14.29 12.70
C LYS A 204 -7.59 -14.38 14.07
N TYR A 205 -6.65 -13.50 14.35
CA TYR A 205 -5.88 -13.48 15.60
C TYR A 205 -5.48 -12.06 15.99
N TYR A 206 -5.27 -11.80 17.28
CA TYR A 206 -4.72 -10.55 17.77
C TYR A 206 -3.19 -10.57 17.70
N LYS A 207 -2.60 -9.52 17.13
CA LYS A 207 -1.16 -9.27 17.12
C LYS A 207 -0.92 -8.03 17.99
N SER A 208 -0.26 -8.25 19.12
CA SER A 208 -0.21 -7.29 20.22
C SER A 208 1.22 -6.97 20.60
N TYR A 209 1.49 -5.68 20.81
CA TYR A 209 2.81 -5.16 21.07
C TYR A 209 2.85 -4.52 22.45
N TYR A 210 3.79 -4.95 23.28
CA TYR A 210 3.95 -4.50 24.66
C TYR A 210 5.33 -3.91 24.88
N LEU A 211 5.39 -2.80 25.61
CA LEU A 211 6.64 -2.20 26.09
C LEU A 211 6.89 -2.61 27.53
N LYS A 212 8.14 -2.99 27.84
CA LYS A 212 8.57 -3.20 29.21
C LYS A 212 8.65 -1.87 29.94
N LEU A 213 7.89 -1.75 31.04
CA LEU A 213 8.08 -0.67 31.99
C LEU A 213 9.34 -0.98 32.82
N SER A 214 10.22 0.00 32.98
CA SER A 214 11.53 -0.21 33.62
C SER A 214 11.39 -0.55 35.11
N ASP A 215 12.05 -1.63 35.57
CA ASP A 215 12.11 -1.97 37.00
C ASP A 215 12.94 -0.95 37.84
N SER A 216 13.56 0.07 37.21
CA SER A 216 14.61 0.92 37.77
C SER A 216 14.17 2.30 38.30
N GLY A 217 12.90 2.48 38.67
CA GLY A 217 12.39 3.70 39.31
C GLY A 217 12.26 4.95 38.42
N VAL A 218 13.01 5.06 37.33
CA VAL A 218 12.79 6.06 36.27
C VAL A 218 11.71 5.54 35.32
N THR A 219 10.47 5.49 35.81
CA THR A 219 9.31 5.07 35.02
C THR A 219 9.06 6.07 33.89
N ARG A 220 9.66 5.85 32.71
CA ARG A 220 9.13 6.47 31.49
C ARG A 220 7.72 5.93 31.31
N SER A 221 6.71 6.78 31.53
CA SER A 221 5.34 6.46 31.14
C SER A 221 5.32 6.16 29.64
N ILE A 222 4.40 5.29 29.21
CA ILE A 222 4.19 5.04 27.78
C ILE A 222 3.91 6.36 27.04
N GLU A 223 3.15 7.25 27.68
CA GLU A 223 2.91 8.62 27.24
C GLU A 223 4.22 9.38 26.94
N LEU A 224 5.15 9.53 27.89
CA LEU A 224 6.44 10.20 27.63
C LEU A 224 7.26 9.51 26.53
N ALA A 225 7.18 8.18 26.44
CA ALA A 225 7.85 7.43 25.39
C ALA A 225 7.24 7.70 24.00
N LEU A 226 5.91 7.82 23.89
CA LEU A 226 5.21 8.19 22.66
C LEU A 226 5.42 9.66 22.29
N LEU A 227 5.37 10.57 23.27
CA LEU A 227 5.64 11.99 23.05
C LEU A 227 7.06 12.22 22.52
N SER A 228 8.05 11.43 22.94
CA SER A 228 9.42 11.48 22.40
C SER A 228 9.56 11.00 20.94
N ILE A 229 8.48 10.50 20.32
CA ILE A 229 8.40 10.06 18.92
C ILE A 229 7.61 11.06 18.06
N GLY A 230 6.55 11.67 18.60
CA GLY A 230 5.71 12.63 17.89
C GLY A 230 4.63 13.24 18.79
N ASP A 231 3.97 14.28 18.31
CA ASP A 231 2.91 15.00 19.03
C ASP A 231 1.58 14.24 19.04
N PHE A 232 1.55 13.10 19.74
CA PHE A 232 0.35 12.30 19.93
C PHE A 232 -0.66 12.94 20.90
N GLU A 233 -0.23 13.87 21.75
CA GLU A 233 -1.12 14.62 22.65
C GLU A 233 -2.07 15.50 21.85
N SER A 234 -1.54 16.37 20.98
CA SER A 234 -2.37 17.28 20.17
C SER A 234 -3.23 16.51 19.18
N LEU A 235 -2.70 15.44 18.57
CA LEU A 235 -3.48 14.52 17.74
C LEU A 235 -4.67 13.89 18.50
N THR A 236 -4.47 13.52 19.77
CA THR A 236 -5.53 12.94 20.61
C THR A 236 -6.55 13.99 21.01
N TYR A 237 -6.12 15.23 21.26
CA TYR A 237 -6.99 16.35 21.61
C TYR A 237 -7.85 16.81 20.42
N GLU A 238 -7.25 16.97 19.24
CA GLU A 238 -7.89 17.51 18.03
C GLU A 238 -8.74 16.48 17.29
N HIS A 239 -8.38 15.19 17.35
CA HIS A 239 -9.03 14.12 16.55
C HIS A 239 -9.45 12.90 17.37
N GLY A 240 -9.25 12.91 18.69
CA GLY A 240 -9.66 11.81 19.57
C GLY A 240 -8.73 10.59 19.58
N PRO A 241 -8.91 9.69 20.57
CA PRO A 241 -8.01 8.56 20.80
C PRO A 241 -8.04 7.51 19.69
N HIS A 242 -9.15 7.41 18.94
CA HIS A 242 -9.27 6.49 17.81
C HIS A 242 -8.28 6.85 16.68
N LYS A 243 -8.07 8.15 16.41
CA LYS A 243 -7.10 8.64 15.43
C LYS A 243 -5.68 8.32 15.89
N THR A 244 -5.36 8.61 17.15
CA THR A 244 -4.08 8.26 17.78
C THR A 244 -3.77 6.77 17.68
N HIS A 245 -4.71 5.90 18.03
CA HIS A 245 -4.55 4.45 17.88
C HIS A 245 -4.27 4.03 16.43
N SER A 246 -4.94 4.66 15.45
CA SER A 246 -4.66 4.42 14.03
C SER A 246 -3.23 4.79 13.62
N ARG A 247 -2.64 5.83 14.23
CA ARG A 247 -1.28 6.29 13.92
C ARG A 247 -0.20 5.46 14.63
N LEU A 248 -0.48 4.92 15.82
CA LEU A 248 0.43 3.98 16.51
C LEU A 248 0.72 2.73 15.67
N LYS A 249 -0.24 2.28 14.83
CA LYS A 249 -0.04 1.16 13.89
C LYS A 249 1.05 1.41 12.83
N LEU A 250 1.38 2.66 12.55
CA LEU A 250 2.48 3.02 11.62
C LEU A 250 3.84 2.60 12.19
N LEU A 251 4.00 2.63 13.51
CA LEU A 251 5.26 2.35 14.23
C LEU A 251 5.56 0.83 14.36
N VAL A 252 4.61 -0.02 13.97
CA VAL A 252 4.73 -1.48 13.93
C VAL A 252 4.62 -2.08 12.52
N SER A 253 4.57 -1.22 11.49
CA SER A 253 4.54 -1.65 10.09
C SER A 253 5.84 -2.41 9.74
N PRO A 254 5.76 -3.63 9.19
CA PRO A 254 6.95 -4.43 8.87
C PRO A 254 7.68 -3.88 7.64
N SER A 255 9.00 -3.92 7.68
CA SER A 255 9.87 -3.57 6.55
C SER A 255 9.85 -4.68 5.49
N CYS A 256 9.97 -4.33 4.21
CA CYS A 256 10.28 -5.30 3.16
C CYS A 256 11.79 -5.66 3.15
N ARG A 257 12.15 -6.65 2.34
CA ARG A 257 13.54 -6.94 1.99
C ARG A 257 13.92 -6.24 0.67
N PRO A 258 15.22 -6.00 0.41
CA PRO A 258 15.68 -5.48 -0.87
C PRO A 258 15.20 -6.34 -2.06
N PRO A 259 14.96 -5.73 -3.23
CA PRO A 259 14.50 -6.44 -4.43
C PRO A 259 15.61 -7.27 -5.11
N ASP A 260 16.84 -7.25 -4.59
CA ASP A 260 18.03 -7.89 -5.16
C ASP A 260 17.96 -9.43 -5.20
N GLY A 261 16.97 -10.02 -4.52
CA GLY A 261 16.78 -11.47 -4.44
C GLY A 261 17.79 -12.17 -3.52
N SER A 262 18.64 -11.42 -2.83
CA SER A 262 19.51 -11.96 -1.81
C SER A 262 18.66 -12.51 -0.66
N LYS A 263 19.10 -13.63 -0.07
CA LYS A 263 18.51 -14.12 1.20
C LYS A 263 19.00 -13.31 2.40
N SER A 264 19.44 -12.08 2.19
CA SER A 264 19.98 -11.21 3.21
C SER A 264 19.00 -11.05 4.36
N GLU A 265 19.52 -11.03 5.57
CA GLU A 265 18.76 -10.70 6.78
C GLU A 265 18.52 -9.19 6.91
N LEU A 266 19.07 -8.39 5.98
CA LEU A 266 18.84 -6.96 5.90
C LEU A 266 17.43 -6.63 5.41
N PHE A 267 16.80 -5.70 6.11
CA PHE A 267 15.52 -5.10 5.77
C PHE A 267 15.75 -3.72 5.18
N CYS A 268 14.80 -3.24 4.37
CA CYS A 268 14.82 -1.88 3.83
C CYS A 268 14.39 -0.86 4.92
N PHE A 269 15.26 -0.68 5.90
CA PHE A 269 15.08 0.20 7.04
C PHE A 269 16.38 0.98 7.25
N HIS A 270 16.28 2.30 7.22
CA HIS A 270 17.44 3.19 7.11
C HIS A 270 17.33 4.34 8.11
N GLU A 271 18.42 4.64 8.81
CA GLU A 271 18.62 5.92 9.49
C GLU A 271 19.15 6.91 8.46
N ILE A 272 18.49 8.06 8.32
CA ILE A 272 18.79 9.08 7.32
C ILE A 272 18.93 10.45 8.00
N PRO A 273 19.95 11.26 7.65
CA PRO A 273 20.10 12.62 8.19
C PRO A 273 18.86 13.50 7.97
N PRO A 274 18.41 14.30 8.96
CA PRO A 274 17.21 15.11 8.83
C PRO A 274 17.21 16.13 7.68
N ASN A 275 18.39 16.60 7.27
CA ASN A 275 18.55 17.56 6.16
C ASN A 275 18.34 16.95 4.77
N HIS A 276 18.11 15.63 4.67
CA HIS A 276 17.71 14.96 3.43
C HIS A 276 16.19 15.04 3.19
N PHE A 277 15.42 15.59 4.14
CA PHE A 277 13.97 15.69 4.05
C PHE A 277 13.51 17.14 3.95
N GLU A 278 12.70 17.41 2.92
CA GLU A 278 12.00 18.67 2.72
C GLU A 278 10.50 18.41 2.90
N VAL A 279 9.80 19.24 3.68
CA VAL A 279 8.34 19.20 3.77
C VAL A 279 7.78 20.26 2.85
N ILE A 280 7.01 19.84 1.84
CA ILE A 280 6.44 20.70 0.80
C ILE A 280 4.93 20.90 1.01
N GLU A 281 4.38 21.96 0.41
CA GLU A 281 2.93 22.18 0.36
C GLU A 281 2.23 21.09 -0.46
N ASP A 282 1.00 20.73 -0.08
CA ASP A 282 0.25 19.71 -0.81
C ASP A 282 -0.64 20.31 -1.91
N ASN A 283 -0.12 20.32 -3.13
CA ASN A 283 -0.83 20.67 -4.37
C ASN A 283 -1.40 19.44 -5.11
N GLY A 284 -2.21 18.62 -4.44
CA GLY A 284 -2.85 17.43 -5.03
C GLY A 284 -2.01 16.15 -5.04
N HIS A 285 -0.96 16.09 -4.20
CA HIS A 285 -0.08 14.93 -4.04
C HIS A 285 -0.71 13.80 -3.23
N LEU A 286 -1.67 14.10 -2.35
CA LEU A 286 -2.53 13.13 -1.64
C LEU A 286 -1.77 11.95 -0.99
N GLY A 287 -0.64 12.23 -0.35
CA GLY A 287 0.19 11.21 0.30
C GLY A 287 1.30 10.59 -0.57
N CYS A 288 1.57 11.11 -1.76
CA CYS A 288 2.74 10.72 -2.56
C CYS A 288 3.80 11.82 -2.57
N GLY A 289 4.96 11.57 -1.96
CA GLY A 289 6.14 12.42 -2.05
C GLY A 289 7.08 12.01 -3.17
N PHE A 290 8.25 12.64 -3.21
CA PHE A 290 9.27 12.42 -4.24
C PHE A 290 10.63 12.02 -3.65
N ILE A 291 11.42 11.28 -4.42
CA ILE A 291 12.79 10.88 -4.08
C ILE A 291 13.68 10.90 -5.33
N HIS A 292 14.92 11.38 -5.18
CA HIS A 292 15.88 11.37 -6.28
C HIS A 292 16.24 9.92 -6.72
N PRO A 293 16.24 9.58 -8.03
CA PRO A 293 16.45 8.22 -8.52
C PRO A 293 17.74 7.54 -8.05
N ALA A 294 18.85 8.28 -7.94
CA ALA A 294 20.12 7.70 -7.49
C ALA A 294 20.06 7.31 -6.00
N TYR A 295 19.37 8.09 -5.18
CA TYR A 295 19.26 7.81 -3.75
C TYR A 295 18.35 6.62 -3.46
N LEU A 296 17.25 6.50 -4.20
CA LEU A 296 16.39 5.31 -4.17
C LEU A 296 17.19 4.04 -4.53
N LYS A 297 18.04 4.11 -5.56
CA LYS A 297 18.92 3.00 -5.96
C LYS A 297 19.90 2.62 -4.84
N GLN A 298 20.51 3.62 -4.18
CA GLN A 298 21.43 3.40 -3.06
C GLN A 298 20.75 2.74 -1.86
N LEU A 299 19.59 3.25 -1.43
CA LEU A 299 18.81 2.69 -0.31
C LEU A 299 18.43 1.22 -0.56
N LEU A 300 18.13 0.87 -1.81
CA LEU A 300 17.77 -0.49 -2.23
C LEU A 300 18.98 -1.36 -2.62
N GLY A 301 20.21 -0.92 -2.32
CA GLY A 301 21.44 -1.72 -2.45
C GLY A 301 22.06 -1.75 -3.86
N ASN A 302 21.73 -0.80 -4.74
CA ASN A 302 22.31 -0.59 -6.08
C ASN A 302 22.25 -1.77 -7.08
N SER A 303 21.52 -2.84 -6.75
CA SER A 303 21.33 -4.01 -7.62
C SER A 303 20.52 -3.69 -8.89
N THR A 304 20.65 -4.47 -9.96
CA THR A 304 19.81 -4.31 -11.17
C THR A 304 18.31 -4.38 -10.88
N PRO A 305 17.80 -5.26 -9.99
CA PRO A 305 16.39 -5.20 -9.56
C PRO A 305 16.00 -3.92 -8.82
N ALA A 306 16.92 -3.31 -8.06
CA ALA A 306 16.73 -2.02 -7.39
C ALA A 306 16.71 -0.84 -8.37
N GLN A 307 17.54 -0.87 -9.41
CA GLN A 307 17.56 0.14 -10.48
C GLN A 307 16.26 0.24 -11.27
N ARG A 308 15.43 -0.81 -11.22
CA ARG A 308 14.09 -0.87 -11.84
C ARG A 308 12.97 -0.44 -10.89
N VAL A 309 13.25 -0.09 -9.64
CA VAL A 309 12.24 0.41 -8.70
C VAL A 309 12.07 1.92 -8.93
N PHE A 310 10.84 2.32 -9.25
CA PHE A 310 10.47 3.72 -9.48
C PHE A 310 9.63 4.30 -8.34
N ALA A 311 8.93 3.45 -7.56
CA ALA A 311 8.16 3.91 -6.41
C ALA A 311 8.30 2.96 -5.22
N ILE A 312 8.16 3.51 -4.01
CA ILE A 312 8.18 2.77 -2.75
C ILE A 312 7.06 3.23 -1.81
N GLN A 313 6.42 2.30 -1.11
CA GLN A 313 5.53 2.64 0.00
C GLN A 313 6.34 2.71 1.29
N VAL A 314 6.18 3.78 2.06
CA VAL A 314 7.06 4.12 3.19
C VAL A 314 6.32 4.43 4.48
N ARG A 315 7.02 4.29 5.60
CA ARG A 315 6.75 4.94 6.88
C ARG A 315 8.02 5.70 7.26
N ILE A 316 7.85 6.96 7.66
CA ILE A 316 8.97 7.85 8.00
C ILE A 316 8.75 8.33 9.43
N ILE A 317 9.77 8.23 10.27
CA ILE A 317 9.72 8.61 11.68
C ILE A 317 10.96 9.45 12.01
N GLY A 318 10.79 10.77 12.04
CA GLY A 318 11.83 11.74 12.39
C GLY A 318 11.35 12.64 13.53
N PRO A 319 11.53 12.25 14.81
CA PRO A 319 10.84 12.90 15.92
C PRO A 319 11.14 14.40 16.09
N SER A 320 12.33 14.85 15.69
CA SER A 320 12.81 16.24 15.76
C SER A 320 12.41 17.10 14.56
N SER A 321 12.28 16.49 13.37
CA SER A 321 12.22 17.17 12.08
C SER A 321 10.86 17.05 11.39
N VAL A 322 10.40 15.81 11.17
CA VAL A 322 9.23 15.49 10.33
C VAL A 322 8.01 15.06 11.15
N GLY A 323 8.21 14.38 12.28
CA GLY A 323 7.16 13.65 12.99
C GLY A 323 6.98 12.23 12.44
N VAL A 324 5.74 11.77 12.30
CA VAL A 324 5.40 10.44 11.76
C VAL A 324 4.64 10.61 10.45
N ALA A 325 5.23 10.15 9.35
CA ALA A 325 4.64 10.23 8.01
C ALA A 325 4.39 8.84 7.39
N LYS A 326 3.39 8.77 6.50
CA LYS A 326 3.01 7.59 5.70
C LYS A 326 2.69 8.05 4.28
N GLY A 327 3.14 7.27 3.30
CA GLY A 327 2.62 7.35 1.95
C GLY A 327 3.49 6.63 0.93
N MET A 328 3.46 7.12 -0.31
CA MET A 328 4.36 6.72 -1.39
C MET A 328 5.52 7.71 -1.54
N LEU A 329 6.65 7.25 -2.06
CA LEU A 329 7.66 8.10 -2.71
C LEU A 329 7.81 7.64 -4.16
N PHE A 330 7.74 8.57 -5.11
CA PHE A 330 7.95 8.34 -6.54
C PHE A 330 9.24 9.03 -7.01
N VAL A 331 9.88 8.51 -8.06
CA VAL A 331 11.12 9.10 -8.59
C VAL A 331 10.88 10.44 -9.26
N LYS A 332 11.80 11.40 -9.02
CA LYS A 332 11.79 12.74 -9.62
C LYS A 332 13.22 13.21 -9.90
N GLU A 333 13.54 13.54 -11.15
CA GLU A 333 14.93 13.72 -11.62
C GLU A 333 15.54 15.10 -11.34
N ASP A 334 14.72 16.15 -11.20
CA ASP A 334 15.13 17.52 -10.90
C ASP A 334 15.41 17.79 -9.40
N LEU A 335 15.40 16.75 -8.57
CA LEU A 335 15.78 16.83 -7.16
C LEU A 335 17.30 16.80 -6.97
N GLU A 336 17.78 17.49 -5.93
CA GLU A 336 19.15 17.29 -5.44
C GLU A 336 19.39 15.84 -5.02
N GLU A 337 20.64 15.35 -5.18
CA GLU A 337 20.93 13.91 -5.21
C GLU A 337 20.41 13.14 -3.98
N TYR A 338 20.42 13.78 -2.80
CA TYR A 338 20.06 13.17 -1.51
C TYR A 338 18.73 13.65 -0.93
N THR A 339 17.86 14.27 -1.74
CA THR A 339 16.62 14.90 -1.27
C THR A 339 15.39 13.98 -1.39
N ILE A 340 14.56 14.01 -0.35
CA ILE A 340 13.24 13.40 -0.27
C ILE A 340 12.23 14.51 0.06
N GLN A 341 11.27 14.74 -0.84
CA GLN A 341 10.20 15.72 -0.63
C GLN A 341 8.94 15.03 -0.08
N LEU A 342 8.38 15.58 0.99
CA LEU A 342 7.21 15.08 1.69
C LEU A 342 6.08 16.13 1.68
N PRO A 343 5.00 15.98 0.89
CA PRO A 343 3.84 16.85 1.01
C PRO A 343 3.22 16.72 2.40
N THR A 344 2.68 17.83 2.91
CA THR A 344 2.07 17.91 4.26
C THR A 344 1.07 16.79 4.56
N SER A 345 0.29 16.32 3.57
CA SER A 345 -0.66 15.20 3.75
C SER A 345 0.00 13.86 4.09
N MET A 346 1.29 13.64 3.76
CA MET A 346 2.02 12.47 4.24
C MET A 346 2.23 12.50 5.75
N VAL A 347 2.34 13.69 6.37
CA VAL A 347 2.55 13.84 7.81
C VAL A 347 1.27 13.49 8.56
N LYS A 348 1.31 12.38 9.30
CA LYS A 348 0.14 11.81 9.98
C LYS A 348 0.14 12.08 11.49
N VAL A 349 1.28 12.50 12.06
CA VAL A 349 1.50 13.02 13.42
C VAL A 349 2.61 14.06 13.33
N ALA A 350 2.43 15.23 13.95
CA ALA A 350 3.46 16.28 13.96
C ALA A 350 4.72 15.85 14.76
N LYS A 351 5.83 16.58 14.55
CA LYS A 351 7.08 16.41 15.29
C LYS A 351 6.91 16.53 16.80
N SER A 352 7.78 15.89 17.57
CA SER A 352 7.74 15.90 19.03
C SER A 352 7.85 17.32 19.60
N LYS A 353 7.02 17.61 20.61
CA LYS A 353 7.13 18.80 21.49
C LYS A 353 8.04 18.56 22.70
N THR A 354 8.58 17.35 22.85
CA THR A 354 9.43 16.95 23.99
C THR A 354 10.85 16.64 23.52
N MET A 355 11.75 16.26 24.45
CA MET A 355 13.09 15.81 24.07
C MET A 355 12.98 14.54 23.20
N PRO A 356 13.41 14.58 21.92
CA PRO A 356 13.23 13.48 21.00
C PRO A 356 14.11 12.29 21.40
N LEU A 357 13.65 11.07 21.09
CA LEU A 357 14.34 9.85 21.49
C LEU A 357 15.62 9.57 20.68
N HIS A 358 15.66 10.08 19.45
CA HIS A 358 16.80 10.11 18.53
C HIS A 358 16.63 11.30 17.58
N THR A 359 17.71 11.71 16.91
CA THR A 359 17.72 12.90 16.04
C THR A 359 17.52 12.61 14.57
N ASP A 360 17.88 11.40 14.13
CA ASP A 360 17.83 11.00 12.72
C ASP A 360 16.40 10.69 12.27
N VAL A 361 16.22 10.55 10.97
CA VAL A 361 14.93 10.16 10.38
C VAL A 361 15.00 8.70 9.98
N VAL A 362 14.15 7.89 10.59
CA VAL A 362 13.99 6.49 10.21
C VAL A 362 13.08 6.39 8.98
N LEU A 363 13.63 5.90 7.87
CA LEU A 363 12.89 5.49 6.69
C LEU A 363 12.69 3.96 6.69
N ASN A 364 11.44 3.52 6.78
CA ASN A 364 11.03 2.13 6.69
C ASN A 364 10.27 1.91 5.37
N ILE A 365 10.80 1.09 4.48
CA ILE A 365 10.19 0.76 3.19
C ILE A 365 9.38 -0.53 3.35
N LEU A 366 8.08 -0.47 3.01
CA LEU A 366 7.12 -1.57 3.16
C LEU A 366 6.91 -2.36 1.87
N GLN A 367 7.03 -1.69 0.73
CA GLN A 367 6.79 -2.28 -0.59
C GLN A 367 7.53 -1.49 -1.67
N CYS A 368 8.02 -2.18 -2.69
CA CYS A 368 8.66 -1.58 -3.86
C CYS A 368 7.84 -1.87 -5.13
N TYR A 369 7.85 -0.92 -6.06
CA TYR A 369 7.14 -0.98 -7.34
C TYR A 369 8.14 -0.79 -8.48
N PRO A 370 8.06 -1.61 -9.55
CA PRO A 370 6.94 -2.50 -9.87
C PRO A 370 7.00 -3.83 -9.12
N SER A 371 5.83 -4.28 -8.69
CA SER A 371 5.60 -5.60 -8.08
C SER A 371 5.82 -6.74 -9.08
N ILE A 372 5.87 -7.99 -8.61
CA ILE A 372 6.11 -9.16 -9.47
C ILE A 372 5.04 -9.30 -10.56
N SER A 373 3.76 -9.05 -10.25
CA SER A 373 2.66 -9.07 -11.23
C SER A 373 2.76 -7.94 -12.25
N GLN A 374 3.20 -6.75 -11.83
CA GLN A 374 3.41 -5.60 -12.72
C GLN A 374 4.61 -5.83 -13.65
N LYS A 375 5.73 -6.37 -13.14
CA LYS A 375 6.87 -6.83 -13.95
C LYS A 375 6.50 -7.93 -14.94
N CYS A 376 5.53 -8.79 -14.60
CA CYS A 376 4.98 -9.79 -15.52
C CYS A 376 4.17 -9.12 -16.63
N MET A 377 3.26 -8.20 -16.28
CA MET A 377 2.44 -7.45 -17.24
C MET A 377 3.28 -6.61 -18.20
N GLY A 378 4.28 -5.86 -17.71
CA GLY A 378 5.16 -5.06 -18.57
C GLY A 378 5.96 -5.88 -19.59
N ARG A 379 6.17 -7.19 -19.36
CA ARG A 379 6.77 -8.11 -20.34
C ARG A 379 5.76 -8.70 -21.33
N LEU A 380 4.44 -8.57 -21.09
CA LEU A 380 3.40 -8.88 -22.07
C LEU A 380 3.09 -7.69 -23.00
N LEU A 381 3.35 -6.47 -22.54
CA LEU A 381 3.03 -5.23 -23.27
C LEU A 381 4.17 -4.73 -24.16
N ASP A 382 5.39 -5.18 -23.89
CA ASP A 382 6.62 -4.74 -24.56
C ASP A 382 7.27 -5.92 -25.29
N ASP A 383 7.10 -5.95 -26.62
CA ASP A 383 7.62 -7.02 -27.48
C ASP A 383 9.15 -6.99 -27.66
N SER A 384 9.84 -5.96 -27.15
CA SER A 384 11.31 -5.96 -27.06
C SER A 384 11.82 -6.75 -25.86
N LYS A 385 10.97 -6.97 -24.84
CA LYS A 385 11.31 -7.72 -23.64
C LYS A 385 11.03 -9.22 -23.86
N THR A 386 11.86 -10.07 -23.26
CA THR A 386 11.61 -11.51 -23.25
C THR A 386 10.27 -11.81 -22.57
N ASP A 387 9.52 -12.78 -23.08
CA ASP A 387 8.19 -13.11 -22.56
C ASP A 387 8.20 -13.68 -21.12
N PRO A 388 7.15 -13.43 -20.33
CA PRO A 388 6.99 -14.08 -19.03
C PRO A 388 6.60 -15.56 -19.20
N SER A 389 7.04 -16.39 -18.25
CA SER A 389 6.64 -17.80 -18.25
C SER A 389 5.14 -17.96 -18.00
N LEU A 390 4.53 -19.02 -18.54
CA LEU A 390 3.13 -19.36 -18.27
C LEU A 390 2.81 -19.46 -16.77
N THR A 391 3.77 -19.85 -15.92
CA THR A 391 3.60 -19.85 -14.45
C THR A 391 3.47 -18.45 -13.86
N GLN A 392 4.20 -17.45 -14.40
CA GLN A 392 4.07 -16.06 -13.98
C GLN A 392 2.75 -15.45 -14.47
N ILE A 393 2.31 -15.79 -15.68
CA ILE A 393 1.01 -15.38 -16.22
C ILE A 393 -0.14 -15.96 -15.37
N LYS A 394 -0.05 -17.24 -14.97
CA LYS A 394 -1.01 -17.89 -14.05
C LYS A 394 -1.09 -17.26 -12.66
N ALA A 395 -0.09 -16.48 -12.27
CA ALA A 395 -0.08 -15.74 -11.01
C ALA A 395 -0.67 -14.32 -11.13
N LEU A 396 -0.99 -13.85 -12.35
CA LEU A 396 -1.79 -12.65 -12.56
C LEU A 396 -3.21 -12.90 -12.03
N LYS A 397 -3.75 -11.92 -11.32
CA LYS A 397 -5.14 -12.00 -10.84
C LYS A 397 -6.08 -11.68 -12.00
N PRO A 398 -7.16 -12.44 -12.21
CA PRO A 398 -8.22 -12.03 -13.12
C PRO A 398 -8.94 -10.79 -12.56
N LEU A 399 -9.77 -10.18 -13.40
CA LEU A 399 -10.65 -9.11 -12.98
C LEU A 399 -11.61 -9.59 -11.88
N SER A 400 -11.77 -8.79 -10.84
CA SER A 400 -12.68 -9.10 -9.73
C SER A 400 -14.14 -8.92 -10.14
N ARG A 401 -15.06 -9.53 -9.37
CA ARG A 401 -16.50 -9.33 -9.55
C ARG A 401 -16.93 -7.89 -9.24
N ASP A 402 -16.25 -7.26 -8.29
CA ASP A 402 -16.52 -5.88 -7.87
C ASP A 402 -16.29 -4.90 -9.04
N VAL A 403 -15.14 -5.02 -9.72
CA VAL A 403 -14.84 -4.21 -10.91
C VAL A 403 -15.79 -4.54 -12.08
N GLN A 404 -16.18 -5.81 -12.25
CA GLN A 404 -17.19 -6.19 -13.25
C GLN A 404 -18.54 -5.50 -12.99
N ARG A 405 -18.97 -5.37 -11.73
CA ARG A 405 -20.19 -4.65 -11.36
C ARG A 405 -20.10 -3.16 -11.69
N VAL A 406 -18.97 -2.49 -11.40
CA VAL A 406 -18.79 -1.08 -11.78
C VAL A 406 -18.90 -0.92 -13.30
N MET A 407 -18.33 -1.84 -14.09
CA MET A 407 -18.46 -1.80 -15.56
C MET A 407 -19.91 -2.01 -16.03
N LEU A 408 -20.66 -2.94 -15.43
CA LEU A 408 -22.10 -3.11 -15.69
C LEU A 408 -22.86 -1.81 -15.39
N CYS A 409 -22.61 -1.19 -14.22
CA CYS A 409 -23.22 0.09 -13.83
C CYS A 409 -22.85 1.25 -14.77
N LYS A 410 -21.67 1.21 -15.43
CA LYS A 410 -21.27 2.16 -16.48
C LYS A 410 -21.87 1.86 -17.85
N GLY A 411 -22.71 0.84 -17.99
CA GLY A 411 -23.42 0.49 -19.22
C GLY A 411 -22.73 -0.57 -20.10
N VAL A 412 -21.60 -1.15 -19.66
CA VAL A 412 -20.95 -2.23 -20.41
C VAL A 412 -21.84 -3.47 -20.35
N GLY A 413 -22.33 -3.93 -21.50
CA GLY A 413 -23.20 -5.10 -21.58
C GLY A 413 -22.56 -6.36 -20.98
N GLU A 414 -23.36 -7.18 -20.30
CA GLU A 414 -22.90 -8.40 -19.63
C GLU A 414 -22.19 -9.35 -20.61
N ASP A 415 -22.70 -9.50 -21.84
CA ASP A 415 -22.08 -10.28 -22.91
C ASP A 415 -20.64 -9.84 -23.20
N ASN A 416 -20.34 -8.54 -23.21
CA ASN A 416 -18.98 -8.03 -23.47
C ASN A 416 -18.03 -8.35 -22.30
N ILE A 417 -18.52 -8.25 -21.06
CA ILE A 417 -17.76 -8.60 -19.86
C ILE A 417 -17.53 -10.11 -19.81
N GLN A 418 -18.55 -10.90 -20.10
CA GLN A 418 -18.47 -12.36 -20.13
C GLN A 418 -17.56 -12.83 -21.27
N GLU A 419 -17.62 -12.26 -22.47
CA GLU A 419 -16.69 -12.55 -23.56
C GLU A 419 -15.25 -12.22 -23.18
N TYR A 420 -15.00 -11.07 -22.55
CA TYR A 420 -13.68 -10.72 -22.03
C TYR A 420 -13.19 -11.72 -20.97
N MET A 421 -14.05 -12.05 -20.01
CA MET A 421 -13.75 -13.00 -18.95
C MET A 421 -13.55 -14.42 -19.51
N GLU A 422 -14.26 -14.82 -20.55
CA GLU A 422 -14.06 -16.07 -21.26
C GLU A 422 -12.75 -16.08 -22.07
N ARG A 423 -12.40 -15.00 -22.77
CA ARG A 423 -11.07 -14.85 -23.39
C ARG A 423 -9.93 -15.07 -22.37
N LEU A 424 -10.15 -14.70 -21.10
CA LEU A 424 -9.24 -14.99 -19.97
C LEU A 424 -9.40 -16.41 -19.37
N HIS A 425 -10.60 -17.00 -19.37
CA HIS A 425 -10.95 -18.22 -18.61
C HIS A 425 -11.24 -19.48 -19.44
N GLN A 426 -11.24 -19.44 -20.77
CA GLN A 426 -11.65 -20.53 -21.68
C GLN A 426 -10.87 -21.86 -21.55
N HIS A 427 -9.94 -21.96 -20.60
CA HIS A 427 -9.23 -23.20 -20.22
C HIS A 427 -9.28 -23.53 -18.71
N SER A 428 -10.38 -23.19 -18.00
CA SER A 428 -10.54 -23.49 -16.56
C SER A 428 -11.67 -24.47 -16.23
N LYS A 429 -11.38 -25.77 -16.39
CA LYS A 429 -11.60 -26.87 -15.41
C LYS A 429 -11.42 -28.26 -16.03
N SER A 430 -11.82 -28.44 -17.30
CA SER A 430 -11.80 -29.74 -18.01
C SER A 430 -10.61 -29.94 -18.95
N HIS A 431 -10.02 -28.86 -19.49
CA HIS A 431 -8.80 -28.93 -20.31
C HIS A 431 -7.63 -28.17 -19.65
N PRO A 432 -6.50 -28.84 -19.34
CA PRO A 432 -5.36 -28.23 -18.65
C PRO A 432 -4.41 -27.43 -19.56
N LEU A 433 -4.75 -27.25 -20.84
CA LEU A 433 -3.98 -26.46 -21.79
C LEU A 433 -4.39 -24.99 -21.69
N TRP A 434 -3.88 -24.32 -20.66
CA TRP A 434 -3.73 -22.86 -20.65
C TRP A 434 -3.03 -22.39 -21.95
N PHE A 435 -3.34 -21.18 -22.41
CA PHE A 435 -2.76 -20.47 -23.57
C PHE A 435 -1.62 -21.24 -24.26
N GLN A 436 -1.92 -21.81 -25.43
CA GLN A 436 -0.93 -22.61 -26.16
C GLN A 436 0.21 -21.74 -26.71
N ASP A 437 -0.07 -20.44 -26.88
CA ASP A 437 0.84 -19.43 -27.39
C ASP A 437 0.85 -18.19 -26.46
N ILE A 438 2.00 -17.54 -26.35
CA ILE A 438 2.17 -16.27 -25.63
C ILE A 438 1.50 -15.11 -26.37
N ASP A 439 1.46 -15.13 -27.70
CA ASP A 439 0.90 -14.04 -28.50
C ASP A 439 -0.64 -13.95 -28.34
N GLU A 440 -1.28 -15.08 -28.07
CA GLU A 440 -2.69 -15.17 -27.64
C GLU A 440 -2.91 -14.50 -26.26
N VAL A 441 -1.93 -14.57 -25.35
CA VAL A 441 -1.98 -13.88 -24.04
C VAL A 441 -1.89 -12.37 -24.23
N LYS A 442 -0.91 -11.90 -25.01
CA LYS A 442 -0.65 -10.47 -25.24
C LYS A 442 -1.84 -9.74 -25.87
N THR A 443 -2.59 -10.44 -26.72
CA THR A 443 -3.80 -9.91 -27.37
C THR A 443 -5.03 -9.93 -26.46
N ARG A 444 -5.11 -10.81 -25.46
CA ARG A 444 -6.30 -10.97 -24.59
C ARG A 444 -6.21 -10.29 -23.23
N ILE A 445 -5.04 -10.28 -22.57
CA ILE A 445 -4.92 -9.65 -21.26
C ILE A 445 -4.75 -8.13 -21.43
N LYS A 446 -5.84 -7.39 -21.19
CA LYS A 446 -5.92 -5.93 -21.31
C LYS A 446 -6.33 -5.24 -20.00
N HIS A 447 -5.86 -5.78 -18.87
CA HIS A 447 -6.07 -5.18 -17.55
C HIS A 447 -4.87 -5.45 -16.63
N GLY A 448 -4.70 -4.59 -15.62
CA GLY A 448 -3.66 -4.69 -14.61
C GLY A 448 -4.10 -4.07 -13.29
N ASN A 449 -3.25 -4.19 -12.27
CA ASN A 449 -3.40 -3.42 -11.02
C ASN A 449 -2.13 -2.59 -10.89
N VAL A 450 -2.27 -1.26 -10.91
CA VAL A 450 -1.17 -0.29 -10.86
C VAL A 450 -1.27 0.54 -9.59
N VAL A 451 -0.14 1.05 -9.10
CA VAL A 451 -0.14 1.96 -7.93
C VAL A 451 -0.44 3.38 -8.38
N GLY A 452 -1.23 4.12 -7.60
CA GLY A 452 -1.39 5.55 -7.81
C GLY A 452 -0.16 6.31 -7.34
N VAL A 453 0.37 7.20 -8.18
CA VAL A 453 1.39 8.20 -7.83
C VAL A 453 1.02 9.56 -8.42
N CYS A 454 1.59 10.63 -7.89
CA CYS A 454 1.42 11.98 -8.45
C CYS A 454 2.47 12.26 -9.54
N ASP A 455 2.18 13.22 -10.42
CA ASP A 455 3.06 13.63 -11.51
C ASP A 455 4.33 14.34 -10.97
N PRO A 456 5.53 13.75 -11.13
CA PRO A 456 6.79 14.36 -10.72
C PRO A 456 7.25 15.45 -11.70
N THR A 457 6.69 15.47 -12.92
CA THR A 457 7.08 16.37 -14.01
C THR A 457 6.27 17.66 -14.02
N GLY A 458 5.02 17.61 -13.55
CA GLY A 458 4.07 18.73 -13.57
C GLY A 458 3.50 19.07 -14.96
N TYR A 459 3.67 18.18 -15.94
CA TYR A 459 3.24 18.40 -17.33
C TYR A 459 2.06 17.54 -17.79
N ILE A 460 1.57 16.57 -16.99
CA ILE A 460 0.35 15.82 -17.34
C ILE A 460 -0.84 16.79 -17.31
N PRO A 461 -1.62 16.95 -18.39
CA PRO A 461 -2.76 17.87 -18.39
C PRO A 461 -3.89 17.40 -17.46
N SER A 462 -4.67 18.35 -16.94
CA SER A 462 -5.89 18.04 -16.19
C SER A 462 -6.84 17.13 -17.00
N GLY A 463 -7.49 16.18 -16.32
CA GLY A 463 -8.35 15.17 -16.94
C GLY A 463 -7.61 14.05 -17.70
N HIS A 464 -6.28 14.10 -17.78
CA HIS A 464 -5.45 13.02 -18.31
C HIS A 464 -4.75 12.29 -17.17
N VAL A 465 -4.23 11.09 -17.46
CA VAL A 465 -3.33 10.30 -16.63
C VAL A 465 -2.19 9.76 -17.49
N PHE A 466 -1.09 9.35 -16.90
CA PHE A 466 -0.05 8.57 -17.60
C PHE A 466 0.03 7.15 -17.02
N LEU A 467 0.27 6.14 -17.86
CA LEU A 467 0.39 4.74 -17.44
C LEU A 467 1.79 4.26 -17.79
N THR A 468 2.62 3.96 -16.78
CA THR A 468 4.05 3.69 -17.00
C THR A 468 4.29 2.42 -17.83
N GLY A 469 5.41 2.37 -18.55
CA GLY A 469 5.85 1.20 -19.30
C GLY A 469 4.92 0.74 -20.42
N MET A 470 4.13 1.65 -20.99
CA MET A 470 3.23 1.39 -22.11
C MET A 470 3.90 1.60 -23.48
N GLY A 471 5.02 2.32 -23.58
CA GLY A 471 5.70 2.64 -24.86
C GLY A 471 6.10 1.44 -25.71
N GLY A 472 6.36 0.28 -25.09
CA GLY A 472 6.57 -0.99 -25.80
C GLY A 472 5.37 -1.44 -26.65
N MET A 473 4.19 -0.86 -26.45
CA MET A 473 3.02 -1.06 -27.31
C MET A 473 3.09 -0.29 -28.64
N GLY A 474 3.86 0.81 -28.71
CA GLY A 474 3.91 1.71 -29.87
C GLY A 474 2.54 2.26 -30.24
N GLU A 475 2.19 2.23 -31.52
CA GLU A 475 0.87 2.64 -32.03
C GLU A 475 -0.32 1.82 -31.47
N ARG A 476 -0.07 0.68 -30.80
CA ARG A 476 -1.11 -0.10 -30.11
C ARG A 476 -1.46 0.47 -28.74
N ALA A 477 -0.74 1.49 -28.26
CA ALA A 477 -1.05 2.12 -26.99
C ALA A 477 -2.48 2.68 -27.01
N PRO A 478 -3.31 2.38 -26.00
CA PRO A 478 -4.67 2.88 -25.92
C PRO A 478 -4.66 4.40 -25.71
N SER A 479 -5.68 5.11 -26.22
CA SER A 479 -5.89 6.54 -25.95
C SER A 479 -6.59 6.81 -24.61
N GLU A 480 -7.29 5.81 -24.08
CA GLU A 480 -8.12 5.90 -22.88
C GLU A 480 -8.00 4.64 -22.03
N VAL A 481 -8.16 4.79 -20.72
CA VAL A 481 -8.16 3.71 -19.73
C VAL A 481 -9.34 3.84 -18.79
N PHE A 482 -9.92 2.72 -18.38
CA PHE A 482 -10.83 2.68 -17.25
C PHE A 482 -10.06 2.42 -15.95
N LEU A 483 -10.29 3.26 -14.94
CA LEU A 483 -9.68 3.21 -13.62
C LEU A 483 -10.77 3.09 -12.55
N THR A 484 -10.52 2.30 -11.51
CA THR A 484 -11.35 2.20 -10.29
C THR A 484 -10.47 1.92 -9.08
N ARG A 485 -11.02 1.78 -7.86
CA ARG A 485 -10.29 1.45 -6.62
C ARG A 485 -11.05 0.41 -5.79
N TYR A 486 -10.33 -0.52 -5.16
CA TYR A 486 -10.93 -1.51 -4.26
C TYR A 486 -11.18 -0.97 -2.84
N PRO A 487 -12.31 -1.34 -2.19
CA PRO A 487 -13.47 -2.07 -2.74
C PRO A 487 -14.37 -1.12 -3.54
N CYS A 488 -14.89 -1.54 -4.70
CA CYS A 488 -15.84 -0.74 -5.48
C CYS A 488 -17.19 -1.46 -5.61
N THR A 489 -18.26 -0.68 -5.60
CA THR A 489 -19.65 -1.12 -5.51
C THR A 489 -20.61 -0.32 -6.38
N GLU A 490 -20.31 0.94 -6.68
CA GLU A 490 -21.17 1.87 -7.41
C GLU A 490 -20.58 2.25 -8.77
N GLY A 491 -21.41 2.76 -9.70
CA GLY A 491 -20.94 3.20 -11.01
C GLY A 491 -19.85 4.28 -10.91
N LYS A 492 -20.06 5.33 -10.10
CA LYS A 492 -19.10 6.41 -9.87
C LYS A 492 -17.72 5.99 -9.34
N ASP A 493 -17.60 4.78 -8.78
CA ASP A 493 -16.32 4.26 -8.28
C ASP A 493 -15.30 3.98 -9.40
N GLY A 494 -15.72 4.11 -10.66
CA GLY A 494 -14.85 4.01 -11.83
C GLY A 494 -15.00 5.20 -12.79
N ILE A 495 -13.89 5.58 -13.40
CA ILE A 495 -13.80 6.63 -14.42
C ILE A 495 -13.13 6.12 -15.68
N VAL A 496 -13.48 6.69 -16.84
CA VAL A 496 -12.66 6.60 -18.05
C VAL A 496 -11.78 7.85 -18.09
N ALA A 497 -10.46 7.66 -18.14
CA ALA A 497 -9.47 8.73 -18.18
C ALA A 497 -8.68 8.66 -19.49
N LYS A 498 -8.33 9.83 -20.04
CA LYS A 498 -7.47 9.92 -21.22
C LYS A 498 -6.02 9.64 -20.84
N LEU A 499 -5.31 8.93 -21.70
CA LEU A 499 -3.86 8.78 -21.56
C LEU A 499 -3.14 9.96 -22.20
N ALA A 500 -2.27 10.61 -21.43
CA ALA A 500 -1.38 11.65 -21.94
C ALA A 500 -0.32 11.02 -22.86
N SER A 501 -0.11 11.65 -24.01
CA SER A 501 0.84 11.23 -25.05
C SER A 501 2.03 12.18 -25.15
N TRP A 502 2.99 11.87 -26.02
CA TRP A 502 4.13 12.74 -26.34
C TRP A 502 3.73 14.11 -26.92
N ARG A 503 2.46 14.28 -27.34
CA ARG A 503 1.93 15.55 -27.85
C ARG A 503 1.38 16.46 -26.75
N ASP A 504 1.15 15.91 -25.56
CA ASP A 504 0.43 16.55 -24.46
C ASP A 504 1.39 17.11 -23.39
N MET A 505 2.68 16.78 -23.48
CA MET A 505 3.75 17.17 -22.55
C MET A 505 5.10 17.33 -23.28
N PRO A 506 6.13 17.96 -22.68
CA PRO A 506 7.47 18.01 -23.25
C PRO A 506 8.07 16.63 -23.52
N GLU A 507 8.93 16.52 -24.54
CA GLU A 507 9.51 15.25 -24.95
C GLU A 507 10.33 14.59 -23.83
N GLU A 508 11.09 15.38 -23.07
CA GLU A 508 11.91 14.91 -21.96
C GLU A 508 11.05 14.32 -20.82
N ALA A 509 9.91 14.96 -20.51
CA ALA A 509 8.96 14.47 -19.51
C ALA A 509 8.29 13.16 -19.96
N PHE A 510 7.91 13.07 -21.24
CA PHE A 510 7.36 11.85 -21.82
C PHE A 510 8.40 10.71 -21.82
N GLN A 511 9.62 10.97 -22.29
CA GLN A 511 10.71 9.98 -22.31
C GLN A 511 11.06 9.47 -20.91
N PHE A 512 11.06 10.35 -19.89
CA PHE A 512 11.27 9.96 -18.50
C PHE A 512 10.18 8.99 -18.02
N LEU A 513 8.90 9.37 -18.15
CA LEU A 513 7.77 8.56 -17.66
C LEU A 513 7.61 7.24 -18.43
N ASP A 514 7.86 7.24 -19.75
CA ASP A 514 7.79 6.05 -20.59
C ASP A 514 8.98 5.09 -20.37
N GLY A 515 10.15 5.63 -19.98
CA GLY A 515 11.32 4.86 -19.59
C GLY A 515 11.13 4.05 -18.29
N LEU A 516 10.08 4.32 -17.51
CA LEU A 516 9.74 3.56 -16.31
C LEU A 516 9.07 2.22 -16.67
N ASP A 517 9.32 1.19 -15.87
CA ASP A 517 8.62 -0.09 -16.02
C ASP A 517 7.10 0.04 -15.79
N PHE A 518 6.32 -0.87 -16.38
CA PHE A 518 4.89 -0.94 -16.13
C PHE A 518 4.58 -1.21 -14.66
N GLY A 519 3.74 -0.37 -14.05
CA GLY A 519 3.22 -0.60 -12.71
C GLY A 519 2.60 0.59 -11.98
N ALA A 520 2.64 1.80 -12.53
CA ALA A 520 1.99 2.98 -11.93
C ALA A 520 1.03 3.68 -12.90
N VAL A 521 -0.04 4.24 -12.33
CA VAL A 521 -0.82 5.31 -12.93
C VAL A 521 -0.40 6.62 -12.27
N VAL A 522 -0.01 7.58 -13.10
CA VAL A 522 0.49 8.89 -12.69
C VAL A 522 -0.63 9.90 -12.89
N PHE A 523 -1.05 10.53 -11.80
CA PHE A 523 -2.12 11.52 -11.78
C PHE A 523 -1.54 12.95 -11.78
N PRO A 524 -2.15 13.90 -12.51
CA PRO A 524 -1.71 15.28 -12.54
C PRO A 524 -1.87 15.96 -11.16
N LEU A 525 -0.98 16.91 -10.88
CA LEU A 525 -1.08 17.80 -9.71
C LEU A 525 -2.13 18.91 -9.93
N GLY A 526 -2.57 19.55 -8.84
CA GLY A 526 -3.51 20.69 -8.86
C GLY A 526 -4.73 20.52 -7.96
N ASP A 527 -5.60 21.54 -7.96
CA ASP A 527 -6.72 21.71 -7.03
C ASP A 527 -7.83 20.64 -7.12
N ASN A 528 -7.97 20.01 -8.28
CA ASN A 528 -9.01 18.99 -8.55
C ASN A 528 -8.34 17.65 -8.91
N PRO A 529 -7.67 16.99 -7.95
CA PRO A 529 -6.99 15.73 -8.21
C PRO A 529 -8.01 14.64 -8.53
N LEU A 530 -7.71 13.76 -9.48
CA LEU A 530 -8.59 12.65 -9.86
C LEU A 530 -8.75 11.55 -8.78
N PRO A 531 -7.74 11.15 -8.00
CA PRO A 531 -7.85 10.01 -7.06
C PRO A 531 -9.09 10.03 -6.14
N PRO A 532 -9.48 11.14 -5.49
CA PRO A 532 -10.66 11.16 -4.61
C PRO A 532 -11.97 10.92 -5.37
N THR A 533 -12.04 11.26 -6.66
CA THR A 533 -13.21 10.97 -7.51
C THR A 533 -13.34 9.49 -7.84
N ILE A 534 -12.28 8.70 -7.64
CA ILE A 534 -12.24 7.26 -7.87
C ILE A 534 -12.46 6.55 -6.52
N ASN A 535 -13.70 6.61 -6.02
CA ASN A 535 -14.10 5.98 -4.75
C ASN A 535 -13.18 6.41 -3.59
N ASP A 536 -13.09 7.71 -3.30
CA ASP A 536 -12.29 8.32 -2.22
C ASP A 536 -10.80 7.90 -2.23
N GLY A 537 -10.21 7.73 -3.42
CA GLY A 537 -8.82 7.35 -3.64
C GLY A 537 -7.80 8.36 -3.11
N ASP A 538 -6.68 7.84 -2.61
CA ASP A 538 -5.47 8.63 -2.34
C ASP A 538 -4.24 8.04 -3.06
N LEU A 539 -3.06 8.62 -2.79
CA LEU A 539 -1.79 8.22 -3.37
C LEU A 539 -0.79 7.72 -2.30
N ASP A 540 -1.29 7.20 -1.18
CA ASP A 540 -0.51 6.76 -0.02
C ASP A 540 -0.16 5.24 -0.04
N GLY A 541 -0.61 4.57 -1.11
CA GLY A 541 -0.31 3.18 -1.47
C GLY A 541 -1.42 2.45 -2.23
N ASP A 542 -2.48 3.17 -2.63
CA ASP A 542 -3.64 2.60 -3.31
C ASP A 542 -3.30 1.91 -4.64
N LEU A 543 -4.03 0.81 -4.89
CA LEU A 543 -3.96 0.06 -6.12
C LEU A 543 -5.23 0.28 -6.94
N TYR A 544 -5.03 0.75 -8.16
CA TYR A 544 -6.06 1.02 -9.14
C TYR A 544 -6.09 -0.14 -10.15
N PRO A 545 -7.18 -0.93 -10.21
CA PRO A 545 -7.50 -1.70 -11.40
C PRO A 545 -7.56 -0.78 -12.60
N CYS A 546 -6.73 -1.06 -13.60
CA CYS A 546 -6.65 -0.34 -14.85
C CYS A 546 -7.02 -1.30 -15.98
N ILE A 547 -7.96 -0.91 -16.83
CA ILE A 547 -8.43 -1.70 -17.98
C ILE A 547 -8.24 -0.86 -19.25
N TRP A 548 -7.76 -1.50 -20.31
CA TRP A 548 -7.51 -0.87 -21.61
C TRP A 548 -8.05 -1.70 -22.80
N ASP A 549 -8.97 -2.63 -22.54
CA ASP A 549 -9.74 -3.30 -23.59
C ASP A 549 -10.73 -2.29 -24.20
N GLN A 550 -10.55 -1.98 -25.48
CA GLN A 550 -11.36 -0.96 -26.16
C GLN A 550 -12.82 -1.38 -26.34
N ASN A 551 -13.14 -2.68 -26.37
CA ASN A 551 -14.53 -3.14 -26.45
C ASN A 551 -15.26 -2.92 -25.12
N LEU A 552 -14.56 -3.09 -23.99
CA LEU A 552 -15.09 -2.76 -22.67
C LEU A 552 -15.25 -1.24 -22.51
N ILE A 553 -14.25 -0.44 -22.87
CA ILE A 553 -14.30 1.03 -22.74
C ILE A 553 -15.37 1.63 -23.67
N ALA A 554 -15.51 1.17 -24.91
CA ALA A 554 -16.54 1.65 -25.83
C ALA A 554 -17.98 1.30 -25.37
N GLY A 555 -18.14 0.30 -24.48
CA GLY A 555 -19.40 0.00 -23.82
C GLY A 555 -19.71 0.92 -22.63
N MET A 556 -18.75 1.74 -22.17
CA MET A 556 -18.95 2.65 -21.04
C MET A 556 -19.61 3.94 -21.51
N THR A 557 -20.80 4.19 -20.99
CA THR A 557 -21.48 5.47 -21.14
C THR A 557 -20.79 6.51 -20.26
N ILE A 558 -20.14 7.49 -20.90
CA ILE A 558 -19.32 8.52 -20.24
C ILE A 558 -20.16 9.35 -19.24
N ASN A 559 -21.46 9.52 -19.54
CA ASN A 559 -22.43 10.28 -18.74
C ASN A 559 -23.66 9.42 -18.36
N ALA A 560 -23.48 8.18 -17.90
CA ALA A 560 -24.53 7.59 -17.07
C ALA A 560 -24.54 8.34 -15.73
N ASP A 561 -25.47 9.30 -15.60
CA ASP A 561 -25.77 9.94 -14.33
C ASP A 561 -26.12 8.87 -13.28
N ASP A 562 -25.77 9.12 -12.01
CA ASP A 562 -25.76 8.14 -10.91
C ASP A 562 -27.13 7.54 -10.51
N GLU A 563 -28.19 7.77 -11.30
CA GLU A 563 -29.58 7.40 -10.99
C GLU A 563 -29.90 5.90 -11.22
N CYS A 564 -29.10 5.18 -12.01
CA CYS A 564 -29.40 3.78 -12.41
C CYS A 564 -29.18 2.69 -11.34
N LEU A 565 -28.91 3.04 -10.08
CA LEU A 565 -28.75 2.06 -8.98
C LEU A 565 -30.08 1.56 -8.38
N GLY A 566 -31.23 2.15 -8.75
CA GLY A 566 -32.52 1.88 -8.11
C GLY A 566 -33.17 0.51 -8.39
N GLU A 567 -32.97 -0.08 -9.58
CA GLU A 567 -33.84 -1.19 -10.05
C GLU A 567 -33.12 -2.46 -10.51
N ILE A 568 -31.80 -2.45 -10.75
CA ILE A 568 -31.09 -3.60 -11.38
C ILE A 568 -30.65 -4.67 -10.38
N LEU A 569 -30.72 -4.42 -9.06
CA LEU A 569 -30.39 -5.38 -8.01
C LEU A 569 -31.62 -6.06 -7.39
N SER A 570 -32.52 -6.60 -8.23
CA SER A 570 -33.47 -7.63 -7.80
C SER A 570 -32.73 -8.94 -7.46
N ASP A 571 -33.18 -9.66 -6.43
CA ASP A 571 -32.45 -10.73 -5.71
C ASP A 571 -31.90 -11.92 -6.53
N GLU A 572 -32.26 -12.08 -7.81
CA GLU A 572 -31.94 -13.27 -8.63
C GLU A 572 -30.43 -13.54 -8.78
N MET A 573 -29.57 -12.52 -8.71
CA MET A 573 -28.10 -12.72 -8.77
C MET A 573 -27.49 -13.36 -7.50
N LEU A 574 -28.22 -13.48 -6.39
CA LEU A 574 -27.72 -14.06 -5.14
C LEU A 574 -27.84 -15.60 -5.06
N GLU A 575 -28.66 -16.23 -5.92
CA GLU A 575 -28.97 -17.67 -5.82
C GLU A 575 -27.96 -18.60 -6.52
N CYS A 576 -27.03 -18.08 -7.32
CA CYS A 576 -26.00 -18.90 -7.98
C CYS A 576 -24.81 -19.24 -7.04
N LYS A 577 -24.97 -20.28 -6.21
CA LYS A 577 -23.95 -20.86 -5.32
C LYS A 577 -23.85 -22.39 -5.41
#